data_AF-A0A3C1Q746-F1
#
_entry.id   AF-A0A3C1Q746-F1
#
_cell.length_a   1.000
_cell.length_b   1.000
_cell.length_c   1.000
_cell.angle_alpha   90.00
_cell.angle_beta   90.00
_cell.angle_gamma   90.00
#
_symmetry.space_group_name_H-M   'P 1'
#
loop_
_entity.id
_entity.type
_entity.pdbx_description
1 polymer ?
#
loop_
_entity_poly.entity_id
_entity_poly.type
_entity_poly.pdbx_seq_one_letter_code
_entity_poly.pdbx_strand_id
1 'polypeptide(L)'
;MAQHGVYVYEKATSVGVPAVAESGIPFVIGAAPIQSAANPAKIGDPVLCTSFEEAEAKLGYSENWKDYNLCEFMFSHFKLYGSQPVIFVNLLDPTAMKEVVAAVDMDVVDRKVELPMEAINDTTLVVKAAGGSGSAYEKDVDYAVYYSGDKCYVEVLADGSAYDANSLNIAYHKVKPDLVTTGTVALGMEAIERCLGGLGVVPDLICAPGYSHDTT
;
A
#
# COMPACT_ATOMS: atom_id res chain seq x y z
N MET A 1 -55.59 -21.26 35.74
CA MET A 1 -55.97 -20.60 37.02
C MET A 1 -55.03 -19.43 37.20
N ALA A 2 -55.51 -18.19 37.14
CA ALA A 2 -54.65 -17.01 37.23
C ALA A 2 -54.17 -16.84 38.68
N GLN A 3 -52.86 -16.74 38.88
CA GLN A 3 -52.29 -16.42 40.19
C GLN A 3 -52.51 -14.94 40.48
N HIS A 4 -53.25 -14.63 41.55
CA HIS A 4 -53.56 -13.27 41.98
C HIS A 4 -52.65 -12.89 43.16
N GLY A 5 -51.73 -11.95 42.92
CA GLY A 5 -50.75 -11.49 43.89
C GLY A 5 -49.72 -10.55 43.27
N VAL A 6 -48.95 -9.85 44.10
CA VAL A 6 -47.80 -9.04 43.66
C VAL A 6 -46.56 -9.92 43.63
N TYR A 7 -45.93 -10.04 42.46
CA TYR A 7 -44.72 -10.81 42.26
C TYR A 7 -43.59 -9.86 41.88
N VAL A 8 -42.49 -9.91 42.65
CA VAL A 8 -41.28 -9.14 42.37
C VAL A 8 -40.28 -10.07 41.71
N TYR A 9 -39.79 -9.67 40.53
CA TYR A 9 -38.72 -10.36 39.83
C TYR A 9 -37.65 -9.34 39.46
N GLU A 10 -36.41 -9.60 39.83
CA GLU A 10 -35.27 -8.81 39.39
C GLU A 10 -34.91 -9.27 37.97
N LYS A 11 -35.15 -8.41 36.98
CA LYS A 11 -34.50 -8.56 35.68
C LYS A 11 -33.07 -8.07 35.83
N ALA A 12 -32.09 -8.88 35.44
CA ALA A 12 -30.74 -8.41 35.28
C ALA A 12 -30.76 -7.15 34.40
N THR A 13 -30.29 -6.02 34.92
CA THR A 13 -30.10 -4.80 34.15
C THR A 13 -29.19 -5.15 32.99
N SER A 14 -29.65 -4.93 31.75
CA SER A 14 -28.78 -5.06 30.59
C SER A 14 -27.62 -4.11 30.81
N VAL A 15 -26.43 -4.66 31.06
CA VAL A 15 -25.20 -3.87 31.10
C VAL A 15 -25.05 -3.35 29.68
N GLY A 16 -25.25 -2.05 29.49
CA GLY A 16 -24.95 -1.43 28.20
C GLY A 16 -23.50 -1.76 27.88
N VAL A 17 -23.27 -2.40 26.74
CA VAL A 17 -21.90 -2.61 26.25
C VAL A 17 -21.27 -1.22 26.21
N PRO A 18 -20.08 -1.00 26.79
CA PRO A 18 -19.40 0.28 26.67
C PRO A 18 -19.32 0.63 25.18
N ALA A 19 -19.85 1.79 24.80
CA ALA A 19 -19.61 2.31 23.46
C ALA A 19 -18.10 2.49 23.34
N VAL A 20 -17.47 1.81 22.39
CA VAL A 20 -16.07 2.06 22.06
C VAL A 20 -16.01 3.52 21.62
N ALA A 21 -15.20 4.33 22.30
CA ALA A 21 -15.05 5.72 21.92
C ALA A 21 -14.43 5.77 20.52
N GLU A 22 -15.17 6.30 19.54
CA GLU A 22 -14.69 6.59 18.18
C GLU A 22 -13.80 7.85 18.14
N SER A 23 -13.12 8.17 19.24
CA SER A 23 -12.20 9.30 19.36
C SER A 23 -10.76 8.84 19.16
N GLY A 24 -9.94 9.66 18.53
CA GLY A 24 -8.54 9.41 18.23
C GLY A 24 -8.30 8.66 16.92
N ILE A 25 -9.23 8.72 15.95
CA ILE A 25 -9.06 8.07 14.65
C ILE A 25 -8.10 8.91 13.80
N PRO A 26 -6.90 8.40 13.49
CA PRO A 26 -5.93 9.17 12.74
C PRO A 26 -6.31 9.26 11.26
N PHE A 27 -6.19 10.45 10.69
CA PHE A 27 -6.06 10.70 9.27
C PHE A 27 -4.59 10.92 8.95
N VAL A 28 -4.03 10.06 8.11
CA VAL A 28 -2.59 10.03 7.81
C VAL A 28 -2.37 10.14 6.31
N ILE A 29 -1.65 11.17 5.89
CA ILE A 29 -1.43 11.48 4.48
C ILE A 29 0.07 11.43 4.12
N GLY A 30 0.39 10.86 2.96
CA GLY A 30 1.78 10.67 2.55
C GLY A 30 1.96 9.74 1.35
N ALA A 31 3.10 9.05 1.29
CA ALA A 31 3.49 8.11 0.27
C ALA A 31 3.54 6.67 0.82
N ALA A 32 3.00 5.73 0.05
CA ALA A 32 3.10 4.28 0.24
C ALA A 32 3.41 3.60 -1.11
N PRO A 33 4.09 2.43 -1.12
CA PRO A 33 4.51 1.73 -2.34
C PRO A 33 3.33 0.99 -2.99
N ILE A 34 2.33 1.73 -3.46
CA ILE A 34 1.05 1.17 -3.92
C ILE A 34 1.17 0.29 -5.17
N GLN A 35 2.27 0.42 -5.93
CA GLN A 35 2.58 -0.49 -7.03
C GLN A 35 2.73 -1.96 -6.57
N SER A 36 3.05 -2.18 -5.29
CA SER A 36 3.19 -3.51 -4.69
C SER A 36 1.91 -4.02 -4.02
N ALA A 37 0.86 -3.20 -3.93
CA ALA A 37 -0.37 -3.55 -3.24
C ALA A 37 -1.14 -4.63 -3.99
N ALA A 38 -1.68 -5.61 -3.25
CA ALA A 38 -2.52 -6.67 -3.84
C ALA A 38 -3.87 -6.14 -4.35
N ASN A 39 -4.47 -5.19 -3.63
CA ASN A 39 -5.76 -4.57 -3.91
C ASN A 39 -5.63 -3.05 -3.82
N PRO A 40 -4.89 -2.41 -4.76
CA PRO A 40 -4.50 -1.01 -4.65
C PRO A 40 -5.72 -0.10 -4.48
N ALA A 41 -5.69 0.72 -3.43
CA ALA A 41 -6.68 1.76 -3.24
C ALA A 41 -6.53 2.88 -4.29
N LYS A 42 -7.58 3.69 -4.43
CA LYS A 42 -7.53 4.84 -5.32
C LYS A 42 -6.61 5.93 -4.73
N ILE A 43 -5.68 6.43 -5.53
CA ILE A 43 -4.76 7.51 -5.14
C ILE A 43 -5.54 8.73 -4.69
N GLY A 44 -5.12 9.32 -3.58
CA GLY A 44 -5.71 10.52 -2.98
C GLY A 44 -7.05 10.30 -2.29
N ASP A 45 -7.66 9.12 -2.36
CA ASP A 45 -8.92 8.84 -1.66
C ASP A 45 -8.62 8.35 -0.22
N PRO A 46 -9.42 8.77 0.79
CA PRO A 46 -9.32 8.24 2.15
C PRO A 46 -9.63 6.74 2.22
N VAL A 47 -8.77 5.99 2.89
CA VAL A 47 -8.89 4.54 3.06
C VAL A 47 -8.92 4.21 4.55
N LEU A 48 -10.07 3.77 5.05
CA LEU A 48 -10.16 3.21 6.41
C LEU A 48 -9.54 1.81 6.43
N CYS A 49 -8.61 1.60 7.37
CA CYS A 49 -7.98 0.32 7.65
C CYS A 49 -8.12 -0.02 9.14
N THR A 50 -8.42 -1.28 9.41
CA THR A 50 -8.62 -1.83 10.77
C THR A 50 -7.53 -2.81 11.18
N SER A 51 -6.69 -3.24 10.24
CA SER A 51 -5.55 -4.12 10.49
C SER A 51 -4.36 -3.75 9.62
N PHE A 52 -3.17 -4.21 10.02
CA PHE A 52 -1.96 -4.05 9.23
C PHE A 52 -2.08 -4.75 7.88
N GLU A 53 -2.60 -5.97 7.87
CA GLU A 53 -2.74 -6.80 6.68
C GLU A 53 -3.70 -6.16 5.67
N GLU A 54 -4.77 -5.52 6.15
CA GLU A 54 -5.67 -4.73 5.30
C GLU A 54 -4.98 -3.50 4.71
N ALA A 55 -4.17 -2.80 5.50
CA ALA A 55 -3.46 -1.62 5.06
C ALA A 55 -2.36 -1.95 4.03
N GLU A 56 -1.57 -2.99 4.28
CA GLU A 56 -0.57 -3.53 3.37
C GLU A 56 -1.21 -4.01 2.05
N ALA A 57 -2.33 -4.74 2.13
CA ALA A 57 -3.03 -5.19 0.93
C ALA A 57 -3.54 -4.02 0.06
N LYS A 58 -3.92 -2.88 0.66
CA LYS A 58 -4.47 -1.72 -0.04
C LYS A 58 -3.43 -0.70 -0.49
N LEU A 59 -2.29 -0.59 0.20
CA LEU A 59 -1.31 0.48 0.01
C LEU A 59 0.10 -0.02 -0.30
N GLY A 60 0.36 -1.32 -0.11
CA GLY A 60 1.71 -1.87 -0.08
C GLY A 60 2.42 -1.55 1.23
N TYR A 61 3.59 -2.16 1.42
CA TYR A 61 4.45 -1.91 2.58
C TYR A 61 5.92 -1.95 2.18
N SER A 62 6.73 -1.07 2.77
CA SER A 62 8.19 -1.11 2.65
C SER A 62 8.84 -0.64 3.96
N GLU A 63 10.01 -1.19 4.29
CA GLU A 63 10.81 -0.73 5.44
C GLU A 63 11.59 0.55 5.13
N ASN A 64 11.62 1.01 3.88
CA ASN A 64 12.18 2.31 3.51
C ASN A 64 11.23 3.46 3.90
N TRP A 65 11.09 3.70 5.21
CA TRP A 65 10.20 4.71 5.78
C TRP A 65 10.55 6.14 5.39
N LYS A 66 11.79 6.38 4.94
CA LYS A 66 12.21 7.69 4.45
C LYS A 66 11.43 8.08 3.19
N ASP A 67 11.26 7.14 2.27
CA ASP A 67 10.57 7.37 1.01
C ASP A 67 9.07 7.01 1.09
N TYR A 68 8.71 6.07 1.99
CA TYR A 68 7.34 5.59 2.21
C TYR A 68 6.90 5.85 3.66
N ASN A 69 6.69 7.13 3.98
CA ASN A 69 6.35 7.59 5.32
C ASN A 69 5.02 7.03 5.89
N LEU A 70 4.07 6.61 5.05
CA LEU A 70 2.85 5.96 5.52
C LEU A 70 3.12 4.58 6.11
N CYS A 71 4.15 3.89 5.63
CA CYS A 71 4.55 2.58 6.15
C CYS A 71 5.10 2.70 7.58
N GLU A 72 5.79 3.79 7.91
CA GLU A 72 6.23 4.08 9.29
C GLU A 72 5.03 4.16 10.24
N PHE A 73 4.02 4.96 9.86
CA PHE A 73 2.82 5.10 10.68
C PHE A 73 2.03 3.79 10.75
N MET A 74 1.92 3.06 9.63
CA MET A 74 1.25 1.76 9.57
C MET A 74 1.90 0.77 10.55
N PHE A 75 3.23 0.66 10.55
CA PHE A 75 3.97 -0.19 11.46
C PHE A 75 3.79 0.24 12.92
N SER A 76 3.97 1.53 13.20
CA SER A 76 3.83 2.09 14.55
C SER A 76 2.43 1.87 15.12
N HIS A 77 1.39 2.27 14.37
CA HIS A 77 0.00 2.22 14.82
C HIS A 77 -0.47 0.78 15.04
N PHE A 78 -0.28 -0.11 14.06
CA PHE A 78 -0.82 -1.46 14.15
C PHE A 78 0.10 -2.45 14.87
N LYS A 79 1.41 -2.46 14.57
CA LYS A 79 2.34 -3.49 15.10
C LYS A 79 2.94 -3.08 16.44
N LEU A 80 3.37 -1.82 16.59
CA LEU A 80 4.02 -1.37 17.84
C LEU A 80 2.99 -1.07 18.94
N TYR A 81 1.90 -0.36 18.61
CA TYR A 81 0.91 0.07 19.59
C TYR A 81 -0.38 -0.76 19.61
N GLY A 82 -0.61 -1.63 18.62
CA GLY A 82 -1.82 -2.45 18.56
C GLY A 82 -3.11 -1.64 18.38
N SER A 83 -3.00 -0.44 17.82
CA SER A 83 -4.09 0.52 17.66
C SER A 83 -4.83 0.32 16.34
N GLN A 84 -6.13 0.62 16.37
CA GLN A 84 -7.01 0.65 15.20
C GLN A 84 -8.26 1.47 15.54
N PRO A 85 -8.97 2.04 14.55
CA PRO A 85 -8.65 2.07 13.12
C PRO A 85 -7.69 3.22 12.76
N VAL A 86 -7.35 3.35 11.47
CA VAL A 86 -6.64 4.50 10.89
C VAL A 86 -7.13 4.75 9.46
N ILE A 87 -7.20 6.00 9.07
CA ILE A 87 -7.51 6.45 7.71
C ILE A 87 -6.21 6.87 7.03
N PHE A 88 -5.87 6.21 5.93
CA PHE A 88 -4.71 6.57 5.11
C PHE A 88 -5.12 7.28 3.83
N VAL A 89 -4.28 8.22 3.37
CA VAL A 89 -4.37 8.85 2.05
C VAL A 89 -2.99 8.75 1.39
N ASN A 90 -2.87 7.84 0.42
CA ASN A 90 -1.66 7.73 -0.38
C ASN A 90 -1.70 8.72 -1.56
N LEU A 91 -0.64 9.48 -1.72
CA LEU A 91 -0.46 10.47 -2.78
C LEU A 91 0.51 10.03 -3.88
N LEU A 92 1.28 8.96 -3.66
CA LEU A 92 2.22 8.46 -4.66
C LEU A 92 1.44 7.77 -5.79
N ASP A 93 1.35 8.44 -6.93
CA ASP A 93 0.66 7.95 -8.13
C ASP A 93 1.62 7.24 -9.09
N PRO A 94 1.57 5.90 -9.25
CA PRO A 94 2.45 5.18 -10.18
C PRO A 94 2.20 5.52 -11.66
N THR A 95 1.10 6.20 -11.99
CA THR A 95 0.80 6.59 -13.37
C THR A 95 1.51 7.88 -13.78
N ALA A 96 1.67 8.82 -12.85
CA ALA A 96 2.21 10.16 -13.08
C ALA A 96 3.58 10.40 -12.40
N MET A 97 3.80 9.85 -11.20
CA MET A 97 5.01 10.04 -10.40
C MET A 97 5.99 8.89 -10.61
N LYS A 98 6.55 8.81 -11.81
CA LYS A 98 7.44 7.72 -12.22
C LYS A 98 8.60 8.21 -13.07
N GLU A 99 9.62 7.38 -13.18
CA GLU A 99 10.74 7.57 -14.10
C GLU A 99 11.03 6.31 -14.91
N VAL A 100 11.60 6.51 -16.11
CA VAL A 100 11.93 5.43 -17.04
C VAL A 100 13.29 4.85 -16.66
N VAL A 101 13.35 3.54 -16.45
CA VAL A 101 14.61 2.79 -16.35
C VAL A 101 14.87 2.16 -17.71
N ALA A 102 15.96 2.61 -18.34
CA ALA A 102 16.37 2.10 -19.64
C ALA A 102 16.72 0.62 -19.58
N ALA A 103 16.52 -0.06 -20.71
CA ALA A 103 16.84 -1.47 -20.88
C ALA A 103 18.29 -1.77 -20.49
N VAL A 104 18.48 -2.68 -19.53
CA VAL A 104 19.80 -3.13 -19.09
C VAL A 104 19.79 -4.64 -18.92
N ASP A 105 20.92 -5.27 -19.24
CA ASP A 105 21.11 -6.69 -18.98
C ASP A 105 21.33 -6.91 -17.48
N MET A 106 20.52 -7.80 -16.91
CA MET A 106 20.57 -8.18 -15.50
C MET A 106 20.75 -9.69 -15.41
N ASP A 107 21.53 -10.14 -14.44
CA ASP A 107 21.79 -11.57 -14.24
C ASP A 107 20.57 -12.27 -13.63
N VAL A 108 20.30 -13.48 -14.12
CA VAL A 108 19.29 -14.37 -13.55
C VAL A 108 19.98 -15.26 -12.53
N VAL A 109 19.63 -15.09 -11.26
CA VAL A 109 20.17 -15.88 -10.14
C VAL A 109 19.03 -16.62 -9.48
N ASP A 110 19.17 -17.92 -9.24
CA ASP A 110 18.10 -18.76 -8.69
C ASP A 110 16.76 -18.60 -9.44
N ARG A 111 16.85 -18.52 -10.79
CA ARG A 111 15.72 -18.34 -11.71
C ARG A 111 14.96 -17.02 -11.56
N LYS A 112 15.54 -16.01 -10.92
CA LYS A 112 14.91 -14.70 -10.77
C LYS A 112 15.89 -13.54 -11.00
N VAL A 113 15.33 -12.41 -11.39
CA VAL A 113 16.02 -11.11 -11.40
C VAL A 113 15.42 -10.24 -10.31
N GLU A 114 16.28 -9.63 -9.48
CA GLU A 114 15.85 -8.72 -8.43
C GLU A 114 15.77 -7.28 -8.97
N LEU A 115 14.58 -6.72 -8.94
CA LEU A 115 14.31 -5.31 -9.22
C LEU A 115 14.06 -4.55 -7.90
N PRO A 116 14.31 -3.22 -7.88
CA PRO A 116 13.93 -2.39 -6.76
C PRO A 116 12.42 -2.44 -6.50
N MET A 117 11.99 -2.23 -5.25
CA MET A 117 10.57 -2.16 -4.87
C MET A 117 9.79 -1.12 -5.68
N GLU A 118 10.48 -0.07 -6.11
CA GLU A 118 9.92 1.01 -6.91
C GLU A 118 9.47 0.54 -8.30
N ALA A 119 9.98 -0.59 -8.81
CA ALA A 119 9.65 -1.09 -10.14
C ALA A 119 8.14 -1.33 -10.29
N ILE A 120 7.55 -0.88 -11.40
CA ILE A 120 6.12 -0.97 -11.67
C ILE A 120 5.86 -2.20 -12.56
N ASN A 121 5.03 -3.11 -12.06
CA ASN A 121 4.59 -4.30 -12.79
C ASN A 121 3.39 -3.99 -13.70
N ASP A 122 3.62 -3.17 -14.74
CA ASP A 122 2.62 -2.85 -15.77
C ASP A 122 3.14 -3.21 -17.18
N THR A 123 2.47 -2.73 -18.22
CA THR A 123 2.85 -2.97 -19.62
C THR A 123 4.18 -2.33 -20.02
N THR A 124 4.78 -1.50 -19.17
CA THR A 124 6.08 -0.88 -19.39
C THR A 124 7.25 -1.75 -18.92
N LEU A 125 6.98 -2.78 -18.10
CA LEU A 125 7.95 -3.81 -17.76
C LEU A 125 8.11 -4.76 -18.96
N VAL A 126 9.20 -4.57 -19.69
CA VAL A 126 9.54 -5.34 -20.89
C VAL A 126 10.77 -6.19 -20.61
N VAL A 127 10.61 -7.51 -20.72
CA VAL A 127 11.68 -8.49 -20.55
C VAL A 127 12.04 -9.08 -21.91
N LYS A 128 13.33 -9.09 -22.24
CA LYS A 128 13.88 -9.65 -23.48
C LYS A 128 15.08 -10.54 -23.19
N ALA A 129 15.51 -11.29 -24.20
CA ALA A 129 16.80 -11.96 -24.18
C ALA A 129 17.94 -10.92 -23.98
N ALA A 130 19.04 -11.34 -23.35
CA ALA A 130 20.22 -10.52 -23.14
C ALA A 130 20.66 -9.80 -24.44
N GLY A 131 21.12 -8.56 -24.30
CA GLY A 131 21.42 -7.67 -25.43
C GLY A 131 20.20 -7.04 -26.10
N GLY A 132 18.97 -7.30 -25.60
CA GLY A 132 17.74 -6.61 -26.01
C GLY A 132 17.24 -6.93 -27.42
N SER A 133 17.77 -7.98 -28.04
CA SER A 133 17.40 -8.42 -29.39
C SER A 133 16.18 -9.36 -29.38
N GLY A 134 15.45 -9.40 -30.49
CA GLY A 134 14.29 -10.29 -30.65
C GLY A 134 12.99 -9.76 -30.02
N SER A 135 12.00 -10.65 -29.95
CA SER A 135 10.70 -10.41 -29.33
C SER A 135 10.83 -10.35 -27.81
N ALA A 136 9.94 -9.57 -27.18
CA ALA A 136 9.79 -9.63 -25.72
C ALA A 136 9.24 -11.00 -25.30
N TYR A 137 9.70 -11.48 -24.16
CA TYR A 137 9.09 -12.60 -23.47
C TYR A 137 7.67 -12.21 -23.01
N GLU A 138 6.80 -13.21 -22.91
CA GLU A 138 5.41 -13.02 -22.52
C GLU A 138 5.24 -13.24 -21.01
N LYS A 139 4.65 -12.25 -20.33
CA LYS A 139 4.33 -12.33 -18.90
C LYS A 139 3.30 -13.44 -18.67
N ASP A 140 3.45 -14.16 -17.58
CA ASP A 140 2.65 -15.32 -17.16
C ASP A 140 2.77 -16.55 -18.10
N VAL A 141 3.70 -16.51 -19.07
CA VAL A 141 4.06 -17.63 -19.95
C VAL A 141 5.55 -17.94 -19.83
N ASP A 142 6.40 -16.95 -20.04
CA ASP A 142 7.86 -17.08 -19.98
C ASP A 142 8.41 -16.68 -18.61
N TYR A 143 7.77 -15.72 -17.94
CA TYR A 143 8.16 -15.22 -16.63
C TYR A 143 6.95 -14.76 -15.83
N ALA A 144 7.06 -14.76 -14.51
CA ALA A 144 6.11 -14.13 -13.58
C ALA A 144 6.74 -12.92 -12.90
N VAL A 145 5.91 -11.98 -12.45
CA VAL A 145 6.36 -10.80 -11.70
C VAL A 145 5.59 -10.69 -10.40
N TYR A 146 6.30 -10.61 -9.28
CA TYR A 146 5.69 -10.49 -7.96
C TYR A 146 6.55 -9.63 -7.03
N TYR A 147 5.92 -9.04 -6.01
CA TYR A 147 6.60 -8.31 -4.95
C TYR A 147 6.76 -9.22 -3.74
N SER A 148 7.93 -9.19 -3.10
CA SER A 148 8.18 -9.92 -1.86
C SER A 148 9.26 -9.22 -1.05
N GLY A 149 8.95 -8.91 0.21
CA GLY A 149 9.77 -8.00 1.01
C GLY A 149 9.91 -6.64 0.30
N ASP A 150 11.10 -6.04 0.36
CA ASP A 150 11.41 -4.75 -0.29
C ASP A 150 11.92 -4.89 -1.73
N LYS A 151 11.43 -5.89 -2.49
CA LYS A 151 11.87 -6.17 -3.86
C LYS A 151 10.72 -6.56 -4.77
N CYS A 152 10.92 -6.27 -6.05
CA CYS A 152 10.12 -6.79 -7.15
C CYS A 152 10.94 -7.87 -7.86
N TYR A 153 10.36 -9.03 -8.12
CA TYR A 153 11.03 -10.17 -8.72
C TYR A 153 10.47 -10.45 -10.10
N VAL A 154 11.35 -10.66 -11.06
CA VAL A 154 11.03 -11.26 -12.37
C VAL A 154 11.55 -12.70 -12.34
N GLU A 155 10.67 -13.67 -12.17
CA GLU A 155 11.01 -15.10 -12.08
C GLU A 155 10.72 -15.79 -13.41
N VAL A 156 11.71 -16.50 -13.97
CA VAL A 156 11.51 -17.27 -15.20
C VAL A 156 10.74 -18.56 -14.90
N LEU A 157 9.73 -18.85 -15.73
CA LEU A 157 8.83 -19.99 -15.53
C LEU A 157 9.44 -21.27 -16.12
N ALA A 158 9.19 -22.41 -15.47
CA ALA A 158 9.77 -23.72 -15.84
C ALA A 158 9.46 -24.16 -17.28
N ASP A 159 8.26 -23.83 -17.76
CA ASP A 159 7.80 -24.17 -19.10
C ASP A 159 8.01 -23.01 -20.10
N GLY A 160 8.62 -21.91 -19.63
CA GLY A 160 8.83 -20.68 -20.38
C GLY A 160 10.07 -20.72 -21.29
N SER A 161 10.05 -19.98 -22.38
CA SER A 161 11.19 -19.87 -23.29
C SER A 161 12.40 -19.13 -22.68
N ALA A 162 12.18 -18.35 -21.62
CA ALA A 162 13.22 -17.69 -20.85
C ALA A 162 13.88 -18.59 -19.78
N TYR A 163 13.43 -19.84 -19.60
CA TYR A 163 13.80 -20.66 -18.44
C TYR A 163 15.33 -20.83 -18.26
N ASP A 164 16.04 -21.10 -19.36
CA ASP A 164 17.49 -21.31 -19.36
C ASP A 164 18.31 -20.02 -19.56
N ALA A 165 17.68 -18.86 -19.52
CA ALA A 165 18.37 -17.58 -19.62
C ALA A 165 19.22 -17.33 -18.36
N ASN A 166 20.51 -17.08 -18.55
CA ASN A 166 21.41 -16.64 -17.47
C ASN A 166 21.40 -15.11 -17.27
N SER A 167 20.85 -14.38 -18.24
CA SER A 167 20.70 -12.93 -18.21
C SER A 167 19.49 -12.51 -19.03
N LEU A 168 18.79 -11.48 -18.57
CA LEU A 168 17.63 -10.88 -19.22
C LEU A 168 17.86 -9.39 -19.39
N ASN A 169 17.43 -8.87 -20.54
CA ASN A 169 17.40 -7.44 -20.80
C ASN A 169 16.06 -6.89 -20.32
N ILE A 170 16.06 -6.04 -19.28
CA ILE A 170 14.82 -5.55 -18.64
C ILE A 170 14.76 -4.04 -18.73
N ALA A 171 13.67 -3.54 -19.30
CA ALA A 171 13.26 -2.13 -19.22
C ALA A 171 11.98 -2.04 -18.40
N TYR A 172 11.84 -0.98 -17.61
CA TYR A 172 10.66 -0.80 -16.76
C TYR A 172 10.52 0.66 -16.33
N HIS A 173 9.36 1.04 -15.81
CA HIS A 173 9.22 2.26 -15.04
C HIS A 173 9.35 1.98 -13.56
N LYS A 174 9.83 2.96 -12.80
CA LYS A 174 9.83 2.92 -11.34
C LYS A 174 9.13 4.13 -10.75
N VAL A 175 8.39 3.94 -9.66
CA VAL A 175 7.77 5.06 -8.93
C VAL A 175 8.86 5.97 -8.37
N LYS A 176 8.50 7.24 -8.19
CA LYS A 176 9.42 8.27 -7.71
C LYS A 176 8.83 8.95 -6.47
N PRO A 177 9.06 8.39 -5.26
CA PRO A 177 8.47 8.89 -4.02
C PRO A 177 8.81 10.34 -3.70
N ASP A 178 9.98 10.82 -4.13
CA ASP A 178 10.42 12.22 -3.94
C ASP A 178 9.55 13.28 -4.65
N LEU A 179 8.63 12.86 -5.54
CA LEU A 179 7.63 13.73 -6.15
C LEU A 179 6.42 13.99 -5.24
N VAL A 180 6.28 13.23 -4.15
CA VAL A 180 5.39 13.58 -3.04
C VAL A 180 6.10 14.66 -2.22
N THR A 181 5.78 15.92 -2.51
CA THR A 181 6.39 17.09 -1.86
C THR A 181 5.48 17.64 -0.77
N THR A 182 5.99 18.58 0.06
CA THR A 182 5.16 19.34 1.01
C THR A 182 3.94 19.95 0.32
N GLY A 183 4.11 20.54 -0.87
CA GLY A 183 3.01 21.11 -1.64
C GLY A 183 1.98 20.06 -2.08
N THR A 184 2.42 18.87 -2.49
CA THR A 184 1.53 17.75 -2.82
C THR A 184 0.69 17.34 -1.60
N VAL A 185 1.33 17.26 -0.43
CA VAL A 185 0.66 16.89 0.83
C VAL A 185 -0.31 17.96 1.30
N ALA A 186 0.07 19.23 1.24
CA ALA A 186 -0.78 20.36 1.61
C ALA A 186 -2.05 20.42 0.75
N LEU A 187 -1.92 20.22 -0.57
CA LEU A 187 -3.07 20.13 -1.48
C LEU A 187 -3.93 18.89 -1.20
N GLY A 188 -3.30 17.74 -0.98
CA GLY A 188 -4.00 16.48 -0.70
C GLY A 188 -4.79 16.47 0.61
N MET A 189 -4.54 17.41 1.53
CA MET A 189 -5.24 17.52 2.81
C MET A 189 -6.75 17.73 2.63
N GLU A 190 -7.21 18.25 1.48
CA GLU A 190 -8.65 18.35 1.13
C GLU A 190 -9.37 16.99 1.19
N ALA A 191 -8.64 15.87 1.08
CA ALA A 191 -9.19 14.53 1.20
C ALA A 191 -9.87 14.29 2.55
N ILE A 192 -9.50 15.03 3.61
CA ILE A 192 -10.15 14.92 4.92
C ILE A 192 -11.66 15.17 4.87
N GLU A 193 -12.12 16.08 4.00
CA GLU A 193 -13.54 16.42 3.85
C GLU A 193 -14.36 15.24 3.31
N ARG A 194 -13.71 14.31 2.61
CA ARG A 194 -14.35 13.10 2.05
C ARG A 194 -14.48 11.97 3.07
N CYS A 195 -13.88 12.08 4.25
CA CYS A 195 -13.93 11.02 5.26
C CYS A 195 -15.36 10.78 5.78
N LEU A 196 -16.09 11.84 6.14
CA LEU A 196 -17.46 11.68 6.65
C LEU A 196 -18.40 11.13 5.57
N GLY A 197 -18.36 11.72 4.36
CA GLY A 197 -19.24 11.33 3.27
C GLY A 197 -18.92 9.95 2.68
N GLY A 198 -17.64 9.57 2.63
CA GLY A 198 -17.18 8.32 2.00
C GLY A 198 -17.00 7.16 2.97
N LEU A 199 -16.54 7.43 4.20
CA LEU A 199 -16.21 6.41 5.20
C LEU A 199 -17.18 6.41 6.39
N GLY A 200 -18.03 7.44 6.54
CA GLY A 200 -18.90 7.59 7.71
C GLY A 200 -18.16 7.97 8.99
N VAL A 201 -16.89 8.36 8.88
CA VAL A 201 -15.99 8.62 10.02
C VAL A 201 -15.46 10.05 9.94
N VAL A 202 -15.48 10.76 11.07
CA VAL A 202 -14.81 12.05 11.22
C VAL A 202 -13.47 11.80 11.92
N PRO A 203 -12.32 11.92 11.23
CA PRO A 203 -11.02 11.85 11.89
C PRO A 203 -10.82 13.06 12.81
N ASP A 204 -10.13 12.86 13.92
CA ASP A 204 -9.85 13.90 14.91
C ASP A 204 -8.35 14.04 15.24
N LEU A 205 -7.50 13.17 14.67
CA LEU A 205 -6.05 13.30 14.69
C LEU A 205 -5.51 13.40 13.25
N ILE A 206 -4.87 14.52 12.91
CA ILE A 206 -4.30 14.73 11.56
C ILE A 206 -2.79 14.52 11.64
N CYS A 207 -2.26 13.66 10.77
CA CYS A 207 -0.84 13.32 10.71
C CYS A 207 -0.34 13.39 9.27
N ALA A 208 0.84 13.98 9.09
CA ALA A 208 1.58 13.94 7.83
C ALA A 208 3.04 13.60 8.15
N PRO A 209 3.36 12.32 8.44
CA PRO A 209 4.70 11.90 8.85
C PRO A 209 5.76 12.43 7.88
N GLY A 210 6.86 12.98 8.37
CA GLY A 210 7.88 13.62 7.52
C GLY A 210 7.55 15.03 7.01
N TYR A 211 6.28 15.49 7.08
CA TYR A 211 5.86 16.82 6.61
C TYR A 211 5.28 17.72 7.70
N SER A 212 4.81 17.17 8.84
CA SER A 212 4.15 17.95 9.90
C SER A 212 5.01 19.04 10.57
N HIS A 213 6.32 19.03 10.34
CA HIS A 213 7.25 20.05 10.85
C HIS A 213 7.41 21.25 9.90
N ASP A 214 6.95 21.11 8.65
CA ASP A 214 7.07 22.11 7.61
C ASP A 214 5.92 23.11 7.72
N THR A 215 6.26 24.39 7.92
CA THR A 215 5.29 25.49 8.11
C THR A 215 5.04 26.27 6.82
N THR A 216 5.63 25.84 5.70
CA THR A 216 5.56 26.53 4.40
C THR A 216 4.48 25.95 3.51
#